data_AF-A0AAV1QSI9-F1
#
_entry.id   AF-A0AAV1QSI9-F1
#
_cell.length_a   1.000
_cell.length_b   1.000
_cell.length_c   1.000
_cell.angle_alpha   90.00
_cell.angle_beta   90.00
_cell.angle_gamma   90.00
#
_symmetry.space_group_name_H-M   'P 1'
#
loop_
_entity.id
_entity.type
_entity.pdbx_description
1 polymer ?
#
loop_
_entity_poly.entity_id
_entity_poly.type
_entity_poly.pdbx_seq_one_letter_code
_entity_poly.pdbx_strand_id
1 'polypeptide(L)'
;MNNSSSSIVAKEAIEVIAQSIGITNLSPDVSISLAPDVEYRLREIIQEAIKCMRHSRRTALTAHDVDTALNLRNVEPIYGFGSGGGDKVPLRFKRAAAAGHKDLYYIDDKDVNFKHVIEAPLPNAPLDASLTSHWLAIEGVQPAIPENPPIEAPSDAKKSDCKDDGLSVDVKLPVKDILSRELQLYFEKVTELTVRRSESALFKQALVSLATDSGLHPLVPYFTQFIADEVTRNLNNFSLLFAVMLIARSLLQNPNIHLEPYSLLLLFGTAVSYFL
;
A
#
# COMPACT_ATOMS: atom_id res chain seq x y z
N MET A 1 32.94 -28.64 12.34
CA MET A 1 32.93 -27.55 11.35
C MET A 1 32.46 -28.15 10.05
N ASN A 2 31.20 -27.96 9.70
CA ASN A 2 30.58 -28.60 8.54
C ASN A 2 31.10 -27.94 7.26
N ASN A 3 31.52 -28.75 6.29
CA ASN A 3 32.03 -28.34 4.98
C ASN A 3 31.03 -27.42 4.26
N SER A 4 31.33 -26.12 4.19
CA SER A 4 30.53 -25.11 3.48
C SER A 4 30.86 -25.00 1.98
N SER A 5 31.42 -26.05 1.38
CA SER A 5 31.97 -26.02 0.01
C SER A 5 31.40 -27.14 -0.87
N SER A 6 30.11 -27.42 -0.75
CA SER A 6 29.37 -28.22 -1.73
C SER A 6 28.42 -27.30 -2.49
N SER A 7 28.70 -27.07 -3.78
CA SER A 7 27.75 -26.46 -4.72
C SER A 7 26.39 -27.14 -4.62
N ILE A 8 25.31 -26.37 -4.74
CA ILE A 8 23.93 -26.90 -4.73
C ILE A 8 23.65 -27.71 -6.00
N VAL A 9 24.35 -27.37 -7.10
CA VAL A 9 24.26 -28.11 -8.37
C VAL A 9 24.88 -29.50 -8.18
N ALA A 10 24.06 -30.53 -8.44
CA ALA A 10 24.46 -31.93 -8.39
C ALA A 10 25.52 -32.21 -9.47
N LYS A 11 26.60 -32.90 -9.10
CA LYS A 11 27.70 -33.23 -10.02
C LYS A 11 27.24 -34.20 -11.09
N GLU A 12 26.31 -35.07 -10.71
CA GLU A 12 25.64 -36.05 -11.55
C GLU A 12 24.89 -35.35 -12.71
N ALA A 13 24.34 -34.15 -12.49
CA ALA A 13 23.67 -33.40 -13.54
C ALA A 13 24.64 -32.97 -14.66
N ILE A 14 25.88 -32.60 -14.30
CA ILE A 14 26.92 -32.23 -15.26
C ILE A 14 27.36 -33.45 -16.06
N GLU A 15 27.52 -34.60 -15.41
CA GLU A 15 27.88 -35.86 -16.07
C GLU A 15 26.80 -36.32 -17.05
N VAL A 16 25.52 -36.20 -16.68
CA VAL A 16 24.39 -36.53 -17.57
C VAL A 16 24.36 -35.62 -18.80
N ILE A 17 24.65 -34.32 -18.65
CA ILE A 17 24.75 -33.38 -19.77
C ILE A 17 25.98 -33.70 -20.65
N ALA A 18 27.11 -34.08 -20.05
CA ALA A 18 28.30 -34.49 -20.81
C ALA A 18 28.02 -35.74 -21.67
N GLN A 19 27.32 -36.73 -21.09
CA GLN A 19 26.91 -37.94 -21.79
C GLN A 19 25.92 -37.66 -22.92
N SER A 20 25.01 -36.69 -22.78
CA SER A 20 24.06 -36.33 -23.84
C SER A 20 24.74 -35.70 -25.07
N ILE A 21 25.91 -35.08 -24.87
CA ILE A 21 26.76 -34.53 -25.95
C ILE A 21 27.70 -35.61 -26.53
N GLY A 22 27.77 -36.80 -25.92
CA GLY A 22 28.60 -37.93 -26.36
C GLY A 22 29.93 -38.09 -25.63
N ILE A 23 30.16 -37.34 -24.55
CA ILE A 23 31.34 -37.49 -23.68
C ILE A 23 31.01 -38.51 -22.59
N THR A 24 31.46 -39.74 -22.76
CA THR A 24 31.13 -40.86 -21.86
C THR A 24 31.96 -40.90 -20.58
N ASN A 25 33.22 -40.47 -20.64
CA ASN A 25 34.16 -40.51 -19.51
C ASN A 25 34.66 -39.09 -19.17
N LEU A 26 33.88 -38.35 -18.39
CA LEU A 26 34.29 -37.06 -17.83
C LEU A 26 35.12 -37.30 -16.55
N SER A 27 36.24 -36.59 -16.39
CA SER A 27 37.01 -36.65 -15.14
C SER A 27 36.20 -36.06 -13.97
N PRO A 28 36.16 -36.72 -12.79
CA PRO A 28 35.37 -36.24 -11.65
C PRO A 28 35.83 -34.86 -11.16
N ASP A 29 37.10 -34.51 -11.35
CA ASP A 29 37.64 -33.20 -10.98
C ASP A 29 37.02 -32.06 -11.80
N VAL A 30 36.67 -32.33 -13.06
CA VAL A 30 36.01 -31.34 -13.93
C VAL A 30 34.61 -31.05 -13.44
N SER A 31 33.83 -32.08 -13.10
CA SER A 31 32.48 -31.92 -12.53
C SER A 31 32.51 -31.13 -11.22
N ILE A 32 33.52 -31.36 -10.38
CA ILE A 32 33.71 -30.65 -9.10
C ILE A 32 34.04 -29.17 -9.33
N SER A 33 34.91 -28.86 -10.30
CA SER A 33 35.30 -27.48 -10.59
C SER A 33 34.24 -26.70 -11.38
N LEU A 34 33.45 -27.35 -12.23
CA LEU A 34 32.46 -26.70 -13.08
C LEU A 34 31.16 -26.35 -12.32
N ALA A 35 30.74 -27.19 -11.37
CA ALA A 35 29.53 -26.98 -10.58
C ALA A 35 29.44 -25.58 -9.93
N PRO A 36 30.47 -25.07 -9.21
CA PRO A 36 30.41 -23.73 -8.61
C PRO A 36 30.38 -22.59 -9.65
N ASP A 37 30.99 -22.75 -10.83
CA ASP A 37 30.93 -21.73 -11.89
C ASP A 37 29.51 -21.63 -12.48
N VAL A 38 28.86 -22.77 -12.73
CA VAL A 38 27.46 -22.82 -13.17
C VAL A 38 26.54 -22.18 -12.14
N GLU A 39 26.74 -22.49 -10.86
CA GLU A 39 25.96 -21.88 -9.78
C GLU A 39 26.17 -20.36 -9.71
N TYR A 40 27.41 -19.90 -9.88
CA TYR A 40 27.74 -18.48 -9.92
C TYR A 40 26.99 -17.77 -11.07
N ARG A 41 27.05 -18.31 -12.29
CA ARG A 41 26.34 -17.72 -13.44
C ARG A 41 24.82 -17.73 -13.26
N LEU A 42 24.27 -18.79 -12.68
CA LEU A 42 22.83 -18.85 -12.35
C LEU A 42 22.46 -17.74 -11.36
N ARG A 43 23.24 -17.55 -10.30
CA ARG A 43 23.02 -16.49 -9.32
C ARG A 43 23.12 -15.10 -9.93
N GLU A 44 24.07 -14.86 -10.84
CA GLU A 44 24.19 -13.58 -11.54
C GLU A 44 22.93 -13.25 -12.37
N ILE A 45 22.41 -14.22 -13.12
CA ILE A 45 21.20 -14.03 -13.92
C ILE A 45 19.99 -13.77 -13.02
N ILE A 46 19.82 -14.56 -11.95
CA ILE A 46 18.69 -14.41 -11.02
C ILE A 46 18.76 -13.07 -10.28
N GLN A 47 19.94 -12.60 -9.90
CA GLN A 47 20.09 -11.28 -9.28
C GLN A 47 19.67 -10.16 -10.22
N GLU A 48 20.00 -10.25 -11.51
CA GLU A 48 19.59 -9.27 -12.51
C GLU A 48 18.07 -9.33 -12.77
N ALA A 49 17.49 -10.53 -12.78
CA ALA A 49 16.05 -10.72 -12.92
C ALA A 49 15.27 -10.14 -11.72
N ILE A 50 15.79 -10.28 -10.50
CA ILE A 50 15.22 -9.65 -9.30
C ILE A 50 15.22 -8.12 -9.41
N LYS A 51 16.25 -7.52 -10.00
CA LYS A 51 16.27 -6.06 -10.26
C LYS A 51 15.17 -5.68 -11.24
N CYS A 52 15.02 -6.41 -12.35
CA CYS A 52 13.96 -6.19 -13.34
C CYS A 52 12.57 -6.28 -12.70
N MET A 53 12.35 -7.28 -11.84
CA MET A 53 11.10 -7.48 -11.08
C MET A 53 10.81 -6.30 -10.14
N ARG A 54 11.82 -5.84 -9.37
CA ARG A 54 11.68 -4.70 -8.45
C ARG A 54 11.42 -3.40 -9.20
N HIS A 55 12.09 -3.17 -10.33
CA HIS A 55 11.82 -2.03 -11.20
C HIS A 55 10.41 -2.07 -11.80
N SER A 56 9.85 -3.26 -11.99
CA SER A 56 8.45 -3.47 -12.38
C SER A 56 7.44 -3.32 -11.24
N ARG A 57 7.87 -2.95 -10.02
CA ARG A 57 7.04 -2.83 -8.81
C ARG A 57 6.28 -4.12 -8.44
N ARG A 58 6.84 -5.28 -8.79
CA ARG A 58 6.29 -6.61 -8.45
C ARG A 58 7.14 -7.29 -7.38
N THR A 59 6.52 -8.19 -6.62
CA THR A 59 7.19 -9.05 -5.64
C THR A 59 7.35 -10.50 -6.11
N ALA A 60 6.63 -10.88 -7.16
CA ALA A 60 6.70 -12.20 -7.78
C ALA A 60 7.55 -12.15 -9.06
N LEU A 61 8.56 -13.02 -9.12
CA LEU A 61 9.44 -13.18 -10.28
C LEU A 61 8.71 -13.93 -11.40
N THR A 62 8.75 -13.39 -12.61
CA THR A 62 8.13 -13.98 -13.80
C THR A 62 9.18 -14.37 -14.83
N ALA A 63 8.84 -15.24 -15.79
CA ALA A 63 9.74 -15.62 -16.88
C ALA A 63 10.22 -14.40 -17.68
N HIS A 64 9.36 -13.39 -17.86
CA HIS A 64 9.72 -12.15 -18.55
C HIS A 64 10.85 -11.38 -17.85
N ASP A 65 10.94 -11.44 -16.52
CA ASP A 65 12.02 -10.81 -15.76
C ASP A 65 13.36 -11.51 -16.03
N VAL A 66 13.33 -12.83 -16.20
CA VAL A 66 14.50 -13.66 -16.54
C VAL A 66 14.92 -13.42 -18.00
N ASP A 67 13.97 -13.37 -18.95
CA ASP A 67 14.26 -13.06 -20.35
C ASP A 67 14.92 -11.68 -20.51
N THR A 68 14.41 -10.69 -19.76
CA THR A 68 15.01 -9.35 -19.73
C THR A 68 16.43 -9.39 -19.16
N ALA A 69 16.66 -10.16 -18.10
CA ALA A 69 17.99 -10.34 -17.52
C ALA A 69 18.98 -11.04 -18.46
N LEU A 70 18.53 -12.05 -19.22
CA LEU A 70 19.34 -12.72 -20.23
C LEU A 70 19.76 -11.75 -21.34
N ASN A 71 18.81 -10.96 -21.85
CA ASN A 71 19.08 -9.93 -22.85
C ASN A 71 20.09 -8.88 -22.36
N LEU A 72 19.95 -8.41 -21.11
CA LEU A 72 20.89 -7.46 -20.51
C LEU A 72 22.32 -8.02 -20.39
N ARG A 73 22.46 -9.34 -20.25
CA ARG A 73 23.74 -10.03 -20.19
C ARG A 73 24.23 -10.53 -21.55
N ASN A 74 23.53 -10.21 -22.64
CA ASN A 74 23.81 -10.70 -24.00
C ASN A 74 23.83 -12.24 -24.08
N VAL A 75 22.98 -12.90 -23.30
CA VAL A 75 22.76 -14.35 -23.38
C VAL A 75 21.56 -14.62 -24.29
N GLU A 76 21.62 -15.70 -25.05
CA GLU A 76 20.52 -16.11 -25.93
C GLU A 76 19.22 -16.34 -25.13
N PRO A 77 18.08 -15.77 -25.57
CA PRO A 77 16.82 -15.92 -24.87
C PRO A 77 16.28 -17.35 -24.96
N ILE A 78 15.63 -17.79 -23.89
CA ILE A 78 15.06 -19.14 -23.80
C ILE A 78 13.58 -19.08 -24.20
N TYR A 79 13.26 -19.57 -25.40
CA TYR A 79 11.90 -19.57 -25.93
C TYR A 79 11.02 -20.67 -25.31
N GLY A 80 9.70 -20.46 -25.35
CA GLY A 80 8.71 -21.44 -24.86
C GLY A 80 8.23 -21.21 -23.43
N PHE A 81 8.75 -20.21 -22.72
CA PHE A 81 8.41 -19.91 -21.32
C PHE A 81 7.67 -18.57 -21.19
N GLY A 82 6.45 -18.47 -21.75
CA GLY A 82 5.67 -17.23 -21.75
C GLY A 82 4.94 -16.94 -20.43
N SER A 83 4.94 -15.67 -19.99
CA SER A 83 4.11 -15.23 -18.85
C SER A 83 2.63 -14.97 -19.24
N GLY A 84 2.32 -14.75 -20.53
CA GLY A 84 1.00 -14.34 -20.99
C GLY A 84 0.33 -15.36 -21.92
N GLY A 85 -0.86 -15.85 -21.54
CA GLY A 85 -1.71 -16.72 -22.34
C GLY A 85 -2.75 -17.40 -21.46
N GLY A 86 -4.04 -17.21 -21.75
CA GLY A 86 -5.17 -17.50 -20.86
C GLY A 86 -5.47 -18.97 -20.54
N ASP A 87 -4.56 -19.90 -20.83
CA ASP A 87 -4.75 -21.32 -20.49
C ASP A 87 -3.40 -21.99 -20.18
N LYS A 88 -2.75 -21.50 -19.11
CA LYS A 88 -1.48 -22.06 -18.66
C LYS A 88 -1.71 -23.35 -17.89
N VAL A 89 -1.58 -24.47 -18.58
CA VAL A 89 -1.14 -25.69 -17.90
C VAL A 89 0.27 -25.39 -17.38
N PRO A 90 0.49 -25.33 -16.05
CA PRO A 90 1.85 -25.16 -15.53
C PRO A 90 2.71 -26.32 -16.05
N LEU A 91 3.96 -26.05 -16.39
CA LEU A 91 4.91 -27.10 -16.77
C LEU A 91 4.96 -28.13 -15.63
N ARG A 92 4.45 -29.34 -15.89
CA ARG A 92 4.39 -30.42 -14.91
C ARG A 92 5.54 -31.38 -15.15
N PHE A 93 6.53 -31.33 -14.27
CA PHE A 93 7.56 -32.35 -14.19
C PHE A 93 6.95 -33.65 -13.67
N LYS A 94 7.02 -34.72 -14.48
CA LYS A 94 6.63 -36.08 -14.07
C LYS A 94 7.87 -36.89 -13.74
N ARG A 95 7.79 -37.71 -12.69
CA ARG A 95 8.85 -38.63 -12.32
C ARG A 95 8.79 -39.88 -13.21
N ALA A 96 9.92 -40.27 -13.79
CA ALA A 96 10.04 -41.45 -14.63
C ALA A 96 10.13 -42.74 -13.79
N ALA A 97 9.10 -43.04 -13.02
CA ALA A 97 9.07 -44.20 -12.12
C ALA A 97 9.11 -45.56 -12.85
N ALA A 98 8.73 -45.60 -14.13
CA ALA A 98 8.60 -46.83 -14.92
C ALA A 98 9.94 -47.47 -15.33
N ALA A 99 11.06 -46.74 -15.24
CA ALA A 99 12.38 -47.20 -15.71
C ALA A 99 13.34 -47.60 -14.56
N GLY A 100 12.87 -47.70 -13.31
CA GLY A 100 13.72 -48.05 -12.16
C GLY A 100 14.62 -46.93 -11.61
N HIS A 101 14.64 -45.75 -12.26
CA HIS A 101 15.40 -44.58 -11.82
C HIS A 101 14.54 -43.61 -11.01
N LYS A 102 14.77 -43.52 -9.70
CA LYS A 102 13.93 -42.72 -8.78
C LYS A 102 14.11 -41.20 -8.91
N ASP A 103 15.22 -40.76 -9.51
CA ASP A 103 15.64 -39.36 -9.54
C ASP A 103 15.52 -38.71 -10.93
N LEU A 104 14.95 -39.42 -11.91
CA LEU A 104 14.76 -38.90 -13.26
C LEU A 104 13.39 -38.24 -13.40
N TYR A 105 13.37 -37.01 -13.90
CA TYR A 105 12.16 -36.24 -14.21
C TYR A 105 12.12 -35.91 -15.69
N TYR A 106 10.93 -35.91 -16.27
CA TYR A 106 10.69 -35.49 -17.65
C TYR A 106 9.50 -34.53 -17.72
N ILE A 107 9.44 -33.76 -18.80
CA ILE A 107 8.32 -32.87 -19.09
C ILE A 107 7.29 -33.67 -19.88
N ASP A 108 6.07 -33.77 -19.35
CA ASP A 108 4.95 -34.40 -20.03
C ASP A 108 4.40 -33.47 -21.11
N ASP A 109 4.96 -33.56 -22.31
CA ASP A 109 4.47 -32.84 -23.48
C ASP A 109 3.50 -33.73 -24.26
N LYS A 110 2.26 -33.26 -24.42
CA LYS A 110 1.21 -34.02 -25.11
C LYS A 110 0.99 -33.40 -26.47
N ASP A 111 1.05 -34.22 -27.51
CA ASP A 111 0.72 -33.79 -28.85
C ASP A 111 -0.74 -33.28 -28.91
N VAL A 112 -0.91 -32.06 -29.41
CA VAL A 112 -2.22 -31.43 -29.62
C VAL A 112 -2.50 -31.38 -31.12
N ASN A 113 -3.70 -31.77 -31.52
CA ASN A 113 -4.12 -31.67 -32.93
C ASN A 113 -4.36 -30.20 -33.29
N PHE A 114 -3.73 -29.73 -34.38
CA PHE A 114 -3.84 -28.35 -34.84
C PHE A 114 -5.29 -27.88 -35.06
N LYS A 115 -6.20 -28.78 -35.46
CA LYS A 115 -7.62 -28.44 -35.62
C LYS A 115 -8.24 -27.91 -34.32
N HIS A 116 -7.94 -28.55 -33.20
CA HIS A 116 -8.45 -28.13 -31.89
C HIS A 116 -7.88 -26.79 -31.45
N VAL A 117 -6.65 -26.45 -31.84
CA VAL A 117 -6.04 -25.16 -31.52
C VAL A 117 -6.67 -24.04 -32.34
N ILE A 118 -6.97 -24.29 -33.62
CA ILE A 118 -7.61 -23.31 -34.52
C ILE A 118 -9.07 -23.07 -34.12
N GLU A 119 -9.78 -24.12 -33.71
CA GLU A 119 -11.18 -24.07 -33.27
C GLU A 119 -11.34 -23.58 -31.82
N ALA A 120 -10.23 -23.39 -31.08
CA ALA A 120 -10.29 -22.93 -29.69
C ALA A 120 -10.88 -21.51 -29.62
N PRO A 121 -11.83 -21.26 -28.68
CA PRO A 121 -12.40 -19.94 -28.52
C PRO A 121 -11.34 -18.94 -28.05
N LEU A 122 -11.45 -17.70 -28.53
CA LEU A 122 -10.58 -16.61 -28.08
C LEU A 122 -10.79 -16.37 -26.59
N PRO A 123 -9.71 -16.08 -25.82
CA PRO A 123 -9.84 -15.72 -24.42
C PRO A 123 -10.60 -14.40 -24.26
N ASN A 124 -11.31 -14.27 -23.15
CA ASN A 124 -11.98 -13.02 -22.82
C ASN A 124 -10.95 -11.90 -22.64
N ALA A 125 -11.22 -10.74 -23.24
CA ALA A 125 -10.39 -9.57 -23.04
C ALA A 125 -10.54 -9.07 -21.60
N PRO A 126 -9.43 -8.71 -20.92
CA PRO A 126 -9.52 -8.03 -19.63
C PRO A 126 -10.17 -6.65 -19.80
N LEU A 127 -10.75 -6.13 -18.71
CA LEU A 127 -11.26 -4.76 -18.67
C LEU A 127 -10.11 -3.75 -18.73
N ASP A 128 -10.41 -2.57 -19.25
CA ASP A 128 -9.47 -1.45 -19.28
C ASP A 128 -9.14 -0.97 -17.86
N ALA A 129 -7.93 -0.44 -17.69
CA ALA A 129 -7.48 0.08 -16.41
C ALA A 129 -8.25 1.35 -16.02
N SER A 130 -8.93 1.32 -14.87
CA SER A 130 -9.63 2.48 -14.28
C SER A 130 -9.09 2.80 -12.88
N LEU A 131 -9.10 4.08 -12.50
CA LEU A 131 -8.71 4.55 -11.18
C LEU A 131 -9.95 4.84 -10.32
N THR A 132 -10.00 4.27 -9.11
CA THR A 132 -11.03 4.55 -8.10
C THR A 132 -10.38 5.10 -6.84
N SER A 133 -10.80 6.29 -6.41
CA SER A 133 -10.27 6.95 -5.20
C SER A 133 -11.24 6.79 -4.03
N HIS A 134 -10.71 6.52 -2.84
CA HIS A 134 -11.45 6.51 -1.58
C HIS A 134 -10.58 7.08 -0.45
N TRP A 135 -11.21 7.46 0.66
CA TRP A 135 -10.49 7.94 1.84
C TRP A 135 -9.86 6.78 2.60
N LEU A 136 -8.53 6.71 2.60
CA LEU A 136 -7.79 5.74 3.42
C LEU A 136 -7.76 6.16 4.90
N ALA A 137 -7.63 7.46 5.16
CA ALA A 137 -7.62 8.01 6.51
C ALA A 137 -8.14 9.45 6.52
N ILE A 138 -8.88 9.79 7.59
CA ILE A 138 -9.34 11.14 7.91
C ILE A 138 -8.82 11.42 9.31
N GLU A 139 -8.02 12.48 9.48
CA GLU A 139 -7.41 12.82 10.79
C GLU A 139 -6.60 11.68 11.42
N GLY A 140 -5.97 10.85 10.59
CA GLY A 140 -5.20 9.67 11.05
C GLY A 140 -6.06 8.47 11.45
N VAL A 141 -7.39 8.57 11.38
CA VAL A 141 -8.32 7.46 11.61
C VAL A 141 -8.79 6.89 10.28
N GLN A 142 -8.71 5.57 10.12
CA GLN A 142 -9.22 4.89 8.94
C GLN A 142 -10.75 4.79 9.00
N PRO A 143 -11.50 5.32 8.01
CA PRO A 143 -12.94 5.19 7.99
C PRO A 143 -13.35 3.75 7.65
N ALA A 144 -14.44 3.28 8.28
CA ALA A 144 -14.99 1.94 8.07
C ALA A 144 -15.84 1.88 6.78
N ILE A 145 -15.19 2.06 5.63
CA ILE A 145 -15.77 1.86 4.30
C ILE A 145 -15.40 0.47 3.76
N PRO A 146 -16.23 -0.14 2.88
CA PRO A 146 -15.97 -1.48 2.34
C PRO A 146 -14.61 -1.66 1.66
N GLU A 147 -14.06 -0.57 1.11
CA GLU A 147 -12.76 -0.54 0.43
C GLU A 147 -11.57 -0.58 1.41
N ASN A 148 -11.78 -0.18 2.66
CA ASN A 148 -10.75 -0.19 3.69
C ASN A 148 -10.73 -1.52 4.45
N PRO A 149 -9.56 -2.06 4.81
CA PRO A 149 -9.47 -3.22 5.68
C PRO A 149 -10.14 -2.93 7.04
N PRO A 150 -10.81 -3.93 7.66
CA PRO A 150 -11.24 -3.79 9.04
C PRO A 150 -10.01 -3.58 9.92
N ILE A 151 -10.12 -2.69 10.91
CA ILE A 151 -9.08 -2.45 11.91
C ILE A 151 -9.04 -3.69 12.82
N GLU A 152 -8.31 -4.72 12.40
CA GLU A 152 -7.99 -5.84 13.26
C GLU A 152 -6.96 -5.34 14.30
N ALA A 153 -7.34 -5.36 15.58
CA ALA A 153 -6.35 -5.26 16.65
C ALA A 153 -5.29 -6.37 16.43
N PRO A 154 -4.02 -6.17 16.81
CA PRO A 154 -2.99 -7.19 16.62
C PRO A 154 -3.34 -8.40 17.49
N SER A 155 -4.00 -9.39 16.88
CA SER A 155 -4.33 -10.67 17.52
C SER A 155 -3.93 -11.79 16.58
N ASP A 156 -2.91 -12.53 17.01
CA ASP A 156 -2.69 -13.91 16.62
C ASP A 156 -4.01 -14.69 16.62
N ALA A 157 -4.27 -15.36 15.50
CA ALA A 157 -5.05 -16.59 15.35
C ALA A 157 -6.32 -16.80 16.22
N LYS A 158 -7.51 -16.62 15.61
CA LYS A 158 -8.60 -17.62 15.42
C LYS A 158 -9.99 -16.96 15.33
N LYS A 159 -10.76 -17.43 14.35
CA LYS A 159 -12.15 -17.04 14.00
C LYS A 159 -13.18 -17.31 15.10
N SER A 160 -14.19 -16.42 15.24
CA SER A 160 -15.63 -16.80 15.34
C SER A 160 -16.60 -15.58 15.32
N ASP A 161 -17.42 -15.52 14.27
CA ASP A 161 -18.82 -15.10 14.07
C ASP A 161 -19.51 -13.83 14.66
N CYS A 162 -20.10 -13.08 13.70
CA CYS A 162 -21.38 -12.31 13.61
C CYS A 162 -21.91 -11.40 14.75
N LYS A 163 -22.16 -10.11 14.43
CA LYS A 163 -23.48 -9.55 14.02
C LYS A 163 -23.45 -8.04 13.70
N ASP A 164 -24.34 -7.69 12.77
CA ASP A 164 -24.78 -6.39 12.26
C ASP A 164 -25.29 -5.44 13.36
N ASP A 165 -24.87 -4.16 13.34
CA ASP A 165 -25.67 -3.00 13.76
C ASP A 165 -24.92 -1.66 13.53
N GLY A 166 -25.57 -0.75 12.79
CA GLY A 166 -25.49 0.70 13.00
C GLY A 166 -24.22 1.44 12.60
N LEU A 167 -24.25 2.08 11.42
CA LEU A 167 -23.39 3.21 11.06
C LEU A 167 -23.61 4.38 12.04
N SER A 168 -22.77 4.45 13.07
CA SER A 168 -22.43 5.70 13.74
C SER A 168 -20.92 5.85 13.64
N VAL A 169 -20.47 6.79 12.82
CA VAL A 169 -19.09 7.28 12.88
C VAL A 169 -18.99 8.06 14.19
N ASP A 170 -18.76 7.33 15.28
CA ASP A 170 -18.39 7.92 16.55
C ASP A 170 -16.97 8.44 16.37
N VAL A 171 -16.87 9.67 15.87
CA VAL A 171 -15.70 10.52 16.11
C VAL A 171 -15.70 10.74 17.62
N LYS A 172 -15.28 9.73 18.39
CA LYS A 172 -14.94 9.91 19.79
C LYS A 172 -13.90 10.99 19.81
N LEU A 173 -14.31 12.21 20.16
CA LEU A 173 -13.44 13.33 20.46
C LEU A 173 -12.41 12.80 21.47
N PRO A 174 -11.16 12.51 21.05
CA PRO A 174 -10.28 11.79 21.91
C PRO A 174 -9.77 12.78 22.95
N VAL A 175 -10.02 12.39 24.21
CA VAL A 175 -9.14 12.53 25.37
C VAL A 175 -8.20 13.75 25.32
N LYS A 176 -8.41 14.65 26.28
CA LYS A 176 -7.72 15.93 26.54
C LYS A 176 -6.18 15.96 26.50
N ASP A 177 -5.51 14.84 26.22
CA ASP A 177 -4.05 14.65 26.23
C ASP A 177 -3.35 14.79 24.86
N ILE A 178 -4.06 15.09 23.77
CA ILE A 178 -3.44 15.26 22.44
C ILE A 178 -2.84 16.67 22.25
N LEU A 179 -3.21 17.62 23.10
CA LEU A 179 -2.85 19.03 22.94
C LEU A 179 -1.65 19.41 23.84
N SER A 180 -0.55 19.85 23.22
CA SER A 180 0.61 20.39 23.96
C SER A 180 0.20 21.56 24.86
N ARG A 181 0.92 21.75 25.98
CA ARG A 181 0.68 22.85 26.92
C ARG A 181 0.71 24.22 26.25
N GLU A 182 1.64 24.42 25.31
CA GLU A 182 1.76 25.68 24.55
C GLU A 182 0.54 25.93 23.67
N LEU A 183 -0.02 24.87 23.08
CA LEU A 183 -1.14 24.95 22.17
C LEU A 183 -2.46 25.16 22.94
N GLN A 184 -2.57 24.61 24.15
CA GLN A 184 -3.62 24.95 25.11
C GLN A 184 -3.57 26.43 25.51
N LEU A 185 -2.39 26.94 25.89
CA LEU A 185 -2.20 28.34 26.26
C LEU A 185 -2.52 29.28 25.08
N TYR A 186 -2.15 28.90 23.85
CA TYR A 186 -2.52 29.62 22.64
C TYR A 186 -4.05 29.70 22.49
N PHE A 187 -4.75 28.56 22.59
CA PHE A 187 -6.21 28.51 22.49
C PHE A 187 -6.90 29.34 23.59
N GLU A 188 -6.47 29.20 24.85
CA GLU A 188 -6.96 30.00 25.97
C GLU A 188 -6.75 31.49 25.71
N LYS A 189 -5.60 31.87 25.16
CA LYS A 189 -5.30 33.27 24.90
C LYS A 189 -6.18 33.87 23.82
N VAL A 190 -6.40 33.14 22.73
CA VAL A 190 -7.27 33.59 21.62
C VAL A 190 -8.73 33.69 22.07
N THR A 191 -9.23 32.68 22.79
CA THR A 191 -10.61 32.68 23.31
C THR A 191 -10.84 33.79 24.35
N GLU A 192 -9.89 34.03 25.27
CA GLU A 192 -9.96 35.15 26.22
C GLU A 192 -10.04 36.50 25.51
N LEU A 193 -9.19 36.73 24.51
CA LEU A 193 -9.17 37.98 23.74
C LEU A 193 -10.49 38.19 22.99
N THR A 194 -11.12 37.13 22.52
CA THR A 194 -12.41 37.18 21.81
C THR A 194 -13.54 37.65 22.72
N VAL A 195 -13.62 37.09 23.94
CA VAL A 195 -14.70 37.39 24.89
C VAL A 195 -14.51 38.73 25.59
N ARG A 196 -13.28 39.09 25.95
CA ARG A 196 -12.99 40.25 26.81
C ARG A 196 -12.50 41.49 26.07
N ARG A 197 -11.89 41.34 24.89
CA ARG A 197 -11.13 42.40 24.20
C ARG A 197 -11.24 42.33 22.67
N SER A 198 -12.46 42.16 22.16
CA SER A 198 -12.75 42.00 20.73
C SER A 198 -12.26 43.15 19.83
N GLU A 199 -12.14 44.38 20.35
CA GLU A 199 -11.68 45.55 19.59
C GLU A 199 -10.17 45.85 19.75
N SER A 200 -9.45 45.05 20.52
CA SER A 200 -8.03 45.28 20.81
C SER A 200 -7.13 45.04 19.59
N ALA A 201 -6.04 45.80 19.49
CA ALA A 201 -4.97 45.55 18.51
C ALA A 201 -4.39 44.12 18.63
N LEU A 202 -4.39 43.56 19.85
CA LEU A 202 -3.96 42.19 20.11
C LEU A 202 -4.89 41.14 19.50
N PHE A 203 -6.20 41.42 19.43
CA PHE A 203 -7.16 40.52 18.79
C PHE A 203 -6.94 40.50 17.28
N LYS A 204 -6.68 41.65 16.65
CA LYS A 204 -6.33 41.72 15.22
C LYS A 204 -5.04 40.95 14.91
N GLN A 205 -4.03 41.03 15.78
CA GLN A 205 -2.79 40.27 15.62
C GLN A 205 -3.03 38.76 15.79
N ALA A 206 -3.89 38.36 16.73
CA ALA A 206 -4.28 36.96 16.91
C ALA A 206 -5.02 36.41 15.67
N LEU A 207 -5.89 37.20 15.03
CA LEU A 207 -6.56 36.81 13.78
C LEU A 207 -5.57 36.59 12.62
N VAL A 208 -4.55 37.44 12.51
CA VAL A 208 -3.49 37.27 11.50
C VAL A 208 -2.70 35.99 11.78
N SER A 209 -2.28 35.76 13.02
CA SER A 209 -1.62 34.51 13.44
C SER A 209 -2.47 33.28 13.10
N LEU A 210 -3.78 33.32 13.37
CA LEU A 210 -4.67 32.21 13.05
C LEU A 210 -4.80 31.94 11.54
N ALA A 211 -4.66 32.98 10.71
CA ALA A 211 -4.70 32.88 9.25
C ALA A 211 -3.37 32.41 8.63
N THR A 212 -2.22 32.63 9.31
CA THR A 212 -0.89 32.34 8.75
C THR A 212 -0.25 31.09 9.33
N ASP A 213 -0.52 30.75 10.58
CA ASP A 213 0.29 29.78 11.31
C ASP A 213 -0.01 28.34 10.87
N SER A 214 1.07 27.60 10.61
CA SER A 214 1.07 26.17 10.30
C SER A 214 1.22 25.36 11.59
N GLY A 215 0.31 24.42 11.86
CA GLY A 215 0.34 23.60 13.09
C GLY A 215 -0.85 23.81 14.03
N LEU A 216 -1.81 24.64 13.62
CA LEU A 216 -3.08 24.84 14.33
C LEU A 216 -4.10 23.73 14.06
N HIS A 217 -3.78 22.75 13.22
CA HIS A 217 -4.68 21.67 12.84
C HIS A 217 -5.30 20.91 14.03
N PRO A 218 -4.54 20.55 15.11
CA PRO A 218 -5.14 19.92 16.28
C PRO A 218 -6.11 20.83 17.07
N LEU A 219 -6.03 22.16 16.90
CA LEU A 219 -6.92 23.12 17.54
C LEU A 219 -8.25 23.33 16.81
N VAL A 220 -8.33 22.97 15.53
CA VAL A 220 -9.51 23.14 14.68
C VAL A 220 -10.78 22.60 15.34
N PRO A 221 -10.85 21.34 15.83
CA PRO A 221 -12.08 20.84 16.46
C PRO A 221 -12.49 21.68 17.68
N TYR A 222 -11.54 22.11 18.51
CA TYR A 222 -11.82 22.95 19.68
C TYR A 222 -12.31 24.34 19.29
N PHE A 223 -11.72 24.98 18.27
CA PHE A 223 -12.20 26.26 17.76
C PHE A 223 -13.60 26.13 17.13
N THR A 224 -13.86 25.07 16.37
CA THR A 224 -15.20 24.84 15.78
C THR A 224 -16.27 24.66 16.85
N GLN A 225 -15.99 23.90 17.92
CA GLN A 225 -16.89 23.75 19.05
C GLN A 225 -17.09 25.08 19.78
N PHE A 226 -16.01 25.82 20.07
CA PHE A 226 -16.09 27.13 20.70
C PHE A 226 -16.94 28.12 19.88
N ILE A 227 -16.76 28.16 18.57
CA ILE A 227 -17.55 29.00 17.66
C ILE A 227 -19.03 28.62 17.73
N ALA A 228 -19.36 27.33 17.62
CA ALA A 228 -20.75 26.87 17.68
C ALA A 228 -21.42 27.21 19.03
N ASP A 229 -20.71 26.96 20.13
CA ASP A 229 -21.16 27.25 21.48
C ASP A 229 -21.40 28.75 21.74
N GLU A 230 -20.49 29.61 21.30
CA GLU A 230 -20.62 31.05 21.52
C GLU A 230 -21.69 31.68 20.63
N VAL A 231 -21.86 31.20 19.39
CA VAL A 231 -22.93 31.65 18.50
C VAL A 231 -24.30 31.31 19.09
N THR A 232 -24.47 30.10 19.61
CA THR A 232 -25.76 29.63 20.15
C THR A 232 -26.11 30.28 21.50
N ARG A 233 -25.13 30.49 22.38
CA ARG A 233 -25.36 31.10 23.71
C ARG A 233 -25.53 32.63 23.65
N ASN A 234 -24.89 33.31 22.69
CA ASN A 234 -24.76 34.77 22.70
C ASN A 234 -25.35 35.45 21.45
N LEU A 235 -26.52 34.99 20.98
CA LEU A 235 -27.23 35.57 19.81
C LEU A 235 -27.56 37.06 19.95
N ASN A 236 -27.72 37.56 21.18
CA ASN A 236 -28.07 38.95 21.45
C ASN A 236 -26.85 39.89 21.52
N ASN A 237 -25.63 39.36 21.53
CA ASN A 237 -24.40 40.16 21.62
C ASN A 237 -23.69 40.23 20.26
N PHE A 238 -24.07 41.22 19.46
CA PHE A 238 -23.55 41.42 18.11
C PHE A 238 -22.03 41.63 18.07
N SER A 239 -21.45 42.29 19.08
CA SER A 239 -20.00 42.55 19.12
C SER A 239 -19.19 41.27 19.33
N LEU A 240 -19.69 40.36 20.17
CA LEU A 240 -19.07 39.05 20.39
C LEU A 240 -19.26 38.14 19.17
N LEU A 241 -20.47 38.10 18.62
CA LEU A 241 -20.78 37.32 17.42
C LEU A 241 -19.90 37.73 16.23
N PHE A 242 -19.71 39.04 16.04
CA PHE A 242 -18.83 39.55 15.01
C PHE A 242 -17.37 39.11 15.22
N ALA A 243 -16.87 39.14 16.46
CA ALA A 243 -15.52 38.66 16.78
C ALA A 243 -15.35 37.15 16.53
N VAL A 244 -16.34 36.33 16.90
CA VAL A 244 -16.34 34.89 16.66
C VAL A 244 -16.38 34.58 15.14
N MET A 245 -17.16 35.32 14.37
CA MET A 245 -17.19 35.20 12.91
C MET A 245 -15.87 35.61 12.24
N LEU A 246 -15.14 36.56 12.83
CA LEU A 246 -13.79 36.91 12.35
C LEU A 246 -12.79 35.78 12.58
N ILE A 247 -12.90 35.02 13.68
CA ILE A 247 -12.10 33.81 13.92
C ILE A 247 -12.45 32.71 12.91
N ALA A 248 -13.74 32.46 12.68
CA ALA A 248 -14.18 31.49 11.69
C ALA A 248 -13.62 31.84 10.30
N ARG A 249 -13.65 33.14 9.94
CA ARG A 249 -13.07 33.63 8.69
C ARG A 249 -11.56 33.45 8.61
N SER A 250 -10.80 33.76 9.68
CA SER A 250 -9.34 33.60 9.65
C SER A 250 -8.92 32.14 9.57
N LEU A 251 -9.67 31.21 10.20
CA LEU A 251 -9.47 29.78 10.01
C LEU A 251 -9.72 29.36 8.56
N LEU A 252 -10.83 29.79 7.95
CA LEU A 252 -11.17 29.47 6.55
C LEU A 252 -10.18 30.05 5.54
N GLN A 253 -9.49 31.14 5.88
CA GLN A 253 -8.47 31.75 5.03
C GLN A 253 -7.10 31.07 5.14
N ASN A 254 -6.90 30.18 6.12
CA ASN A 254 -5.61 29.53 6.34
C ASN A 254 -5.41 28.36 5.36
N PRO A 255 -4.43 28.44 4.42
CA PRO A 255 -4.19 27.39 3.43
C PRO A 255 -3.56 26.13 4.04
N ASN A 256 -3.00 26.22 5.26
CA ASN A 256 -2.30 25.12 5.91
C ASN A 256 -3.25 24.20 6.70
N ILE A 257 -4.55 24.50 6.72
CA ILE A 257 -5.55 23.76 7.49
C ILE A 257 -6.56 23.12 6.53
N HIS A 258 -6.71 21.80 6.63
CA HIS A 258 -7.67 21.06 5.83
C HIS A 258 -9.03 21.07 6.53
N LEU A 259 -9.86 22.06 6.21
CA LEU A 259 -11.18 22.26 6.83
C LEU A 259 -12.30 21.45 6.17
N GLU A 260 -12.01 20.68 5.12
CA GLU A 260 -13.01 19.88 4.40
C GLU A 260 -13.82 18.94 5.32
N PRO A 261 -13.22 18.21 6.29
CA PRO A 261 -13.99 17.38 7.23
C PRO A 261 -14.90 18.19 8.17
N TYR A 262 -14.55 19.44 8.46
CA TYR A 262 -15.24 20.32 9.40
C TYR A 262 -16.15 21.34 8.72
N SER A 263 -16.18 21.36 7.40
CA SER A 263 -16.95 22.34 6.61
C SER A 263 -18.45 22.23 6.90
N LEU A 264 -18.96 21.02 7.08
CA LEU A 264 -20.35 20.79 7.50
C LEU A 264 -20.59 21.32 8.92
N LEU A 265 -19.69 21.09 9.88
CA LEU A 265 -19.86 21.57 11.24
C LEU A 265 -19.84 23.11 11.32
N LEU A 266 -18.99 23.76 10.53
CA LEU A 266 -18.93 25.23 10.45
C LEU A 266 -20.16 25.84 9.74
N LEU A 267 -20.68 25.18 8.69
CA LEU A 267 -21.88 25.61 8.00
C LEU A 267 -23.14 25.37 8.84
N PHE A 268 -23.30 24.17 9.39
CA PHE A 268 -24.49 23.75 10.14
C PHE A 268 -24.46 24.13 11.62
N GLY A 269 -23.33 24.52 12.21
CA GLY A 269 -23.29 25.14 13.54
C GLY A 269 -24.14 26.42 13.65
N THR A 270 -24.48 27.03 12.51
CA THR A 270 -25.44 28.13 12.41
C THR A 270 -26.89 27.69 12.20
N ALA A 271 -27.13 26.42 11.85
CA ALA A 271 -28.43 25.87 11.47
C ALA A 271 -28.96 24.77 12.40
N VAL A 272 -28.14 24.09 13.20
CA VAL A 272 -28.59 23.02 14.12
C VAL A 272 -29.38 23.57 15.30
N SER A 273 -29.27 24.85 15.65
CA SER A 273 -30.20 25.50 16.59
C SER A 273 -31.63 25.70 16.05
N TYR A 274 -31.90 25.36 14.78
CA TYR A 274 -33.24 25.44 14.20
C TYR A 274 -33.94 24.08 14.02
N PHE A 275 -33.31 22.96 14.41
CA PHE A 275 -33.89 21.62 14.22
C PHE A 275 -33.83 20.69 15.45
N LEU A 276 -33.61 21.25 16.65
CA LEU A 276 -33.99 20.66 17.94
C LEU A 276 -34.81 21.70 18.71
#